data_AF-A0A1H9WFU9-F1
#
_entry.id   AF-A0A1H9WFU9-F1
#
_cell.length_a   1.000
_cell.length_b   1.000
_cell.length_c   1.000
_cell.angle_alpha   90.00
_cell.angle_beta   90.00
_cell.angle_gamma   90.00
#
_symmetry.space_group_name_H-M   'P 1'
#
loop_
_entity.id
_entity.type
_entity.pdbx_description
1 polymer ?
#
loop_
_entity_poly.entity_id
_entity_poly.type
_entity_poly.pdbx_seq_one_letter_code
_entity_poly.pdbx_strand_id
1 'polypeptide(L)'
;MSQQTTSPTKGGALARQAAMLCQDRAFQLYLDRRKRAKFGMTESTLPDGTHNQDDARDWLCAACQIQSRAELDHNPTAAATFRRIRQRFMKWKQRPGRQQ
;
A
#
# COMPACT_ATOMS: atom_id res chain seq x y z
N MET A 1 6.68 -31.18 3.15
CA MET A 1 7.08 -30.03 2.29
C MET A 1 6.84 -28.75 3.10
N SER A 2 7.57 -28.45 4.17
CA SER A 2 9.00 -28.10 4.29
C SER A 2 9.38 -26.73 3.71
N GLN A 3 9.31 -25.74 4.60
CA GLN A 3 10.31 -24.67 4.86
C GLN A 3 10.28 -23.38 4.03
N GLN A 4 9.93 -22.25 4.68
CA GLN A 4 10.81 -21.07 4.72
C GLN A 4 10.40 -20.07 5.85
N THR A 5 10.96 -20.22 7.06
CA THR A 5 11.02 -19.15 8.06
C THR A 5 12.31 -18.35 7.85
N THR A 6 12.36 -17.54 6.79
CA THR A 6 13.42 -16.53 6.68
C THR A 6 13.14 -15.47 7.71
N SER A 7 13.95 -15.39 8.76
CA SER A 7 14.00 -14.24 9.67
C SER A 7 14.38 -13.01 8.83
N PRO A 8 13.43 -12.16 8.42
CA PRO A 8 13.78 -10.92 7.76
C PRO A 8 14.38 -10.03 8.83
N THR A 9 15.29 -9.12 8.50
CA THR A 9 15.61 -7.96 9.34
C THR A 9 14.28 -7.45 9.91
N LYS A 10 14.04 -7.66 11.21
CA LYS A 10 12.67 -7.62 11.77
C LYS A 10 12.10 -6.24 11.49
N GLY A 11 11.31 -6.12 10.42
CA GLY A 11 10.50 -4.95 10.20
C GLY A 11 9.68 -4.76 11.45
N GLY A 12 9.75 -3.57 12.03
CA GLY A 12 9.05 -3.26 13.26
C GLY A 12 7.55 -3.22 13.03
N ALA A 13 6.85 -2.55 13.95
CA ALA A 13 5.39 -2.47 13.89
C ALA A 13 4.90 -1.83 12.57
N LEU A 14 5.64 -0.85 12.01
CA LEU A 14 5.23 -0.13 10.82
C LEU A 14 5.39 -0.98 9.55
N ALA A 15 6.51 -1.69 9.39
CA ALA A 15 6.72 -2.59 8.27
C ALA A 15 5.63 -3.67 8.18
N ARG A 16 5.24 -4.24 9.33
CA ARG A 16 4.17 -5.24 9.39
C ARG A 16 2.82 -4.64 9.04
N GLN A 17 2.51 -3.45 9.55
CA GLN A 17 1.28 -2.72 9.21
C GLN A 17 1.22 -2.37 7.72
N ALA A 18 2.34 -1.94 7.14
CA ALA A 18 2.44 -1.68 5.71
C ALA A 18 2.19 -2.93 4.87
N ALA A 19 2.75 -4.08 5.26
CA ALA A 19 2.51 -5.35 4.59
C ALA A 19 1.02 -5.74 4.63
N MET A 20 0.36 -5.65 5.79
CA MET A 20 -1.08 -5.91 5.91
C MET A 20 -1.90 -4.95 5.05
N LEU A 21 -1.52 -3.67 5.00
CA LEU A 21 -2.21 -2.68 4.18
C LEU A 21 -2.08 -3.00 2.68
N CYS A 22 -0.92 -3.48 2.22
CA CYS A 22 -0.72 -3.87 0.82
C CYS A 22 -1.56 -5.10 0.42
N GLN A 23 -1.89 -5.97 1.39
CA GLN A 23 -2.77 -7.12 1.19
C GLN A 23 -4.26 -6.76 1.19
N ASP A 24 -4.63 -5.62 1.77
CA ASP A 24 -6.03 -5.20 1.86
C ASP A 24 -6.57 -4.83 0.47
N ARG A 25 -7.64 -5.52 0.06
CA ARG A 25 -8.27 -5.34 -1.25
C ARG A 25 -8.80 -3.91 -1.44
N ALA A 26 -9.31 -3.28 -0.38
CA ALA A 26 -9.79 -1.91 -0.49
C ALA A 26 -8.63 -0.91 -0.71
N PHE A 27 -7.45 -1.20 -0.16
CA PHE A 27 -6.25 -0.40 -0.45
C PHE A 27 -5.79 -0.57 -1.90
N GLN A 28 -5.84 -1.78 -2.46
CA GLN A 28 -5.57 -2.03 -3.88
C GLN A 28 -6.52 -1.23 -4.78
N LEU A 29 -7.83 -1.27 -4.49
CA LEU A 29 -8.84 -0.48 -5.21
C LEU A 29 -8.59 1.03 -5.12
N TYR A 30 -8.15 1.52 -3.95
CA TYR A 30 -7.76 2.92 -3.79
C TYR A 30 -6.59 3.31 -4.73
N LEU A 31 -5.62 2.43 -4.90
CA LEU A 31 -4.48 2.63 -5.80
C LEU A 31 -4.91 2.58 -7.27
N ASP A 32 -5.76 1.63 -7.66
CA ASP A 32 -6.30 1.55 -9.03
C ASP A 32 -7.00 2.86 -9.42
N ARG A 33 -7.91 3.36 -8.56
CA ARG A 33 -8.60 4.64 -8.80
C ARG A 33 -7.64 5.82 -8.90
N ARG A 34 -6.60 5.83 -8.06
CA ARG A 34 -5.58 6.89 -8.09
C ARG A 34 -4.73 6.83 -9.36
N LYS A 35 -4.35 5.64 -9.81
CA LYS A 35 -3.56 5.43 -11.02
C LYS A 35 -4.37 5.78 -12.26
N ARG A 36 -5.64 5.36 -12.32
CA ARG A 36 -6.59 5.80 -13.36
C ARG A 36 -6.65 7.32 -13.47
N ALA A 37 -6.86 8.02 -12.36
CA ALA A 37 -6.90 9.48 -12.35
C ALA A 37 -5.57 10.13 -12.78
N LYS A 38 -4.43 9.54 -12.41
CA LYS A 38 -3.10 10.07 -12.76
C LYS A 38 -2.75 9.88 -14.24
N PHE A 39 -3.10 8.74 -14.82
CA PHE A 39 -2.78 8.38 -16.20
C PHE A 39 -3.92 8.65 -17.19
N GLY A 40 -5.05 9.17 -16.72
CA GLY A 40 -6.24 9.38 -17.55
C GLY A 40 -6.84 8.08 -18.09
N MET A 41 -6.59 6.96 -17.42
CA MET A 41 -7.06 5.64 -17.85
C MET A 41 -8.49 5.38 -17.40
N THR A 42 -9.25 4.67 -18.23
CA THR A 42 -10.63 4.26 -17.93
C THR A 42 -10.66 2.86 -17.30
N GLU A 43 -11.83 2.48 -16.75
CA GLU A 43 -12.06 1.14 -16.19
C GLU A 43 -11.71 0.01 -17.16
N SER A 44 -11.88 0.22 -18.46
CA SER A 44 -11.53 -0.76 -19.49
C SER A 44 -10.02 -0.99 -19.63
N THR A 45 -9.18 0.00 -19.32
CA THR A 45 -7.71 -0.12 -19.46
C THR A 45 -7.06 -0.66 -18.21
N LEU A 46 -7.61 -0.36 -17.03
CA LEU A 46 -7.08 -0.80 -15.75
C LEU A 46 -8.25 -1.21 -14.87
N PRO A 47 -8.76 -2.46 -14.94
CA PRO A 47 -9.93 -2.90 -14.17
C PRO A 47 -9.68 -2.86 -12.65
N ASP A 48 -10.75 -2.75 -11.86
CA ASP A 48 -10.62 -2.58 -10.42
C ASP A 48 -9.98 -3.82 -9.79
N GLY A 49 -8.85 -3.61 -9.13
CA GLY A 49 -8.08 -4.67 -8.51
C GLY A 49 -7.04 -5.35 -9.39
N THR A 50 -6.55 -4.66 -10.42
CA THR A 50 -5.30 -4.99 -11.12
C THR A 50 -4.07 -4.85 -10.24
N HIS A 51 -4.08 -3.98 -9.22
CA HIS A 51 -2.95 -3.89 -8.30
C HIS A 51 -2.93 -5.09 -7.38
N ASN A 52 -1.80 -5.80 -7.40
CA ASN A 52 -1.51 -6.86 -6.44
C ASN A 52 -0.76 -6.29 -5.22
N GLN A 53 -0.44 -7.16 -4.26
CA GLN A 53 0.34 -6.78 -3.09
C GLN A 53 1.72 -6.18 -3.44
N ASP A 54 2.34 -6.66 -4.52
CA ASP A 54 3.67 -6.25 -4.96
C ASP A 54 3.65 -4.82 -5.53
N ASP A 55 2.65 -4.50 -6.37
CA ASP A 55 2.43 -3.14 -6.86
C ASP A 55 2.10 -2.17 -5.73
N ALA A 56 1.26 -2.60 -4.76
CA ALA A 56 0.93 -1.80 -3.59
C ALA A 56 2.16 -1.53 -2.73
N ARG A 57 3.05 -2.52 -2.59
CA ARG A 57 4.34 -2.38 -1.91
C ARG A 57 5.23 -1.40 -2.66
N ASP A 58 5.43 -1.58 -3.96
CA ASP A 58 6.28 -0.73 -4.78
C ASP A 58 5.84 0.73 -4.73
N TRP A 59 4.53 0.96 -4.90
CA TRP A 59 3.95 2.29 -4.75
C TRP A 59 4.18 2.88 -3.36
N LEU A 60 4.01 2.09 -2.30
CA LEU A 60 4.23 2.54 -0.93
C LEU A 60 5.70 2.89 -0.67
N CYS A 61 6.62 2.07 -1.17
CA CYS A 61 8.05 2.27 -1.13
C CYS A 61 8.44 3.56 -1.85
N ALA A 62 7.99 3.74 -3.09
CA ALA A 62 8.19 4.96 -3.86
C ALA A 62 7.60 6.20 -3.18
N ALA A 63 6.39 6.09 -2.62
CA ALA A 63 5.73 7.21 -1.95
C ALA A 63 6.44 7.60 -0.63
N CYS A 64 6.99 6.63 0.09
CA CYS A 64 7.74 6.87 1.33
C CYS A 64 9.23 7.11 1.09
N GLN A 65 9.70 7.09 -0.17
CA GLN A 65 11.12 7.18 -0.58
C GLN A 65 12.02 6.16 0.13
N ILE A 66 11.56 4.91 0.19
CA ILE A 66 12.27 3.77 0.75
C ILE A 66 12.31 2.64 -0.27
N GLN A 67 13.31 1.77 -0.17
CA GLN A 67 13.44 0.57 -1.00
C GLN A 67 12.75 -0.63 -0.36
N SER A 68 12.63 -0.64 0.98
CA SER A 68 12.01 -1.73 1.71
C SER A 68 11.10 -1.24 2.83
N ARG A 69 9.97 -1.92 3.04
CA ARG A 69 9.04 -1.64 4.15
C ARG A 69 9.70 -1.69 5.52
N ALA A 70 10.78 -2.47 5.67
CA ALA A 70 11.54 -2.53 6.91
C ALA A 70 12.15 -1.16 7.30
N GLU A 71 12.46 -0.32 6.30
CA GLU A 71 13.02 1.02 6.53
C GLU A 71 12.01 1.98 7.14
N LEU A 72 10.70 1.68 7.09
CA LEU A 72 9.68 2.51 7.75
C LEU A 72 9.93 2.65 9.25
N ASP A 73 10.45 1.61 9.89
CA ASP A 73 10.71 1.62 11.33
C ASP A 73 12.02 2.34 11.68
N HIS A 74 12.92 2.52 10.72
CA HIS A 74 14.21 3.21 10.90
C HIS A 74 14.19 4.66 10.41
N ASN A 75 13.28 5.00 9.51
CA ASN A 75 13.18 6.32 8.89
C ASN A 75 11.90 7.04 9.37
N PRO A 76 12.01 8.02 10.29
CA PRO A 76 10.85 8.73 10.83
C PRO A 76 10.11 9.54 9.76
N THR A 77 10.80 10.02 8.72
CA THR A 77 10.18 10.74 7.58
C THR A 77 9.31 9.79 6.76
N ALA A 78 9.82 8.60 6.46
CA ALA A 78 9.06 7.55 5.77
C ALA A 78 7.86 7.10 6.61
N ALA A 79 8.04 6.92 7.93
CA ALA A 79 6.97 6.61 8.87
C ALA A 79 5.86 7.67 8.88
N ALA A 80 6.22 8.95 8.91
CA ALA A 80 5.26 10.06 8.87
C ALA A 80 4.45 10.06 7.55
N THR A 81 5.12 9.80 6.43
CA THR A 81 4.47 9.67 5.12
C THR A 81 3.52 8.48 5.08
N PHE A 82 3.94 7.32 5.56
CA PHE A 82 3.09 6.12 5.68
C PHE A 82 1.84 6.41 6.51
N ARG A 83 1.99 7.06 7.68
CA ARG A 83 0.86 7.44 8.54
C ARG A 83 -0.12 8.35 7.79
N ARG A 84 0.36 9.33 7.03
CA ARG A 84 -0.47 10.23 6.22
C ARG A 84 -1.22 9.49 5.11
N ILE A 85 -0.55 8.56 4.43
CA ILE A 85 -1.18 7.69 3.41
C ILE A 85 -2.30 6.87 4.06
N ARG A 86 -1.99 6.22 5.19
CA ARG A 86 -2.97 5.39 5.92
C ARG A 86 -4.18 6.21 6.36
N GLN A 87 -3.98 7.42 6.88
CA GLN A 87 -5.07 8.32 7.25
C GLN A 87 -5.94 8.70 6.04
N ARG A 88 -5.33 9.03 4.89
CA ARG A 88 -6.08 9.35 3.66
C ARG A 88 -6.90 8.15 3.17
N PHE A 89 -6.30 6.96 3.20
CA PHE A 89 -6.99 5.73 2.87
C PHE A 89 -8.16 5.45 3.82
N MET A 90 -7.96 5.56 5.14
CA MET A 90 -9.04 5.36 6.12
C MET A 90 -10.17 6.38 5.96
N LYS A 91 -9.84 7.64 5.62
CA LYS A 91 -10.86 8.65 5.29
C LYS A 91 -11.61 8.32 4.00
N TRP A 92 -10.93 7.75 3.01
CA TRP A 92 -11.57 7.27 1.79
C TRP A 92 -12.46 6.04 2.05
N LYS A 93 -11.99 5.08 2.85
CA LYS A 93 -12.70 3.86 3.25
C LYS A 93 -13.96 4.16 4.06
N GLN A 94 -13.92 5.19 4.91
CA GLN A 94 -15.06 5.64 5.71
C GLN A 94 -16.12 6.41 4.91
N ARG A 95 -15.91 6.70 3.61
CA ARG A 95 -16.94 7.37 2.79
C ARG A 95 -17.94 6.32 2.28
N PRO A 96 -19.19 6.32 2.79
CA PRO A 96 -20.22 5.43 2.26
C PRO A 96 -20.53 5.85 0.81
N GLY A 97 -20.51 4.89 -0.12
CA GLY A 97 -20.85 5.12 -1.54
C GLY A 97 -19.70 5.05 -2.55
N ARG A 98 -18.45 4.80 -2.13
CA ARG A 98 -17.32 4.55 -3.07
C ARG A 98 -16.81 3.12 -3.14
N GLN A 99 -17.34 2.23 -2.30
CA GLN A 99 -16.95 0.82 -2.28
C GLN A 99 -17.84 -0.07 -3.18
N GLN A 100 -18.85 0.52 -3.80
CA GLN A 100 -19.68 -0.09 -4.85
C GLN A 100 -18.99 0.08 -6.20
#